data_AF-A0A316E2M6-F1
#
_entry.id   AF-A0A316E2M6-F1
#
_cell.length_a   1.000
_cell.length_b   1.000
_cell.length_c   1.000
_cell.angle_alpha   90.00
_cell.angle_beta   90.00
_cell.angle_gamma   90.00
#
_symmetry.space_group_name_H-M   'P 1'
#
loop_
_entity.id
_entity.type
_entity.pdbx_description
1 polymer ?
#
loop_
_entity_poly.entity_id
_entity_poly.type
_entity_poly.pdbx_seq_one_letter_code
_entity_poly.pdbx_strand_id
1 'polypeptide(L)'
;MDSKVLGYDELLVRLRYFQSDYYTRGQALEVYKILKANSNCLIFNDDLTEKKFYHQLERLKRSESATDIDRYADRFAHALMQIILLVIKADYVDD
;
A
#
# COMPACT_ATOMS: atom_id res chain seq x y z
N MET A 1 16.73 -6.08 -4.80
CA MET A 1 15.98 -5.10 -5.60
C MET A 1 15.69 -3.92 -4.70
N ASP A 2 16.43 -2.84 -4.89
CA ASP A 2 16.19 -1.57 -4.19
C ASP A 2 14.79 -1.07 -4.56
N SER A 3 14.03 -0.65 -3.53
CA SER A 3 12.68 -0.13 -3.74
C SER A 3 12.83 1.29 -4.29
N LYS A 4 12.67 1.42 -5.60
CA LYS A 4 12.73 2.69 -6.33
C LYS A 4 11.53 3.57 -5.94
N VAL A 5 11.76 4.87 -5.74
CA VAL A 5 10.70 5.87 -5.68
C VAL A 5 10.04 5.96 -7.06
N LEU A 6 8.72 5.93 -7.10
CA LEU A 6 7.89 5.94 -8.31
C LEU A 6 7.23 7.30 -8.45
N GLY A 7 6.91 7.70 -9.67
CA GLY A 7 6.01 8.84 -9.88
C GLY A 7 4.58 8.50 -9.43
N TYR A 8 3.76 9.51 -9.12
CA TYR A 8 2.40 9.32 -8.61
C TYR A 8 1.54 8.36 -9.44
N ASP A 9 1.49 8.57 -10.76
CA ASP A 9 0.68 7.74 -11.65
C ASP A 9 1.20 6.29 -11.72
N GLU A 10 2.53 6.12 -11.73
CA GLU A 10 3.17 4.81 -11.72
C GLU A 10 2.86 4.07 -10.41
N LEU A 11 2.92 4.76 -9.27
CA LEU A 11 2.55 4.21 -7.96
C LEU A 11 1.10 3.71 -7.98
N LEU A 12 0.16 4.54 -8.42
CA LEU A 12 -1.26 4.16 -8.47
C LEU A 12 -1.53 2.99 -9.43
N VAL A 13 -0.90 2.97 -10.61
CA VAL A 13 -1.00 1.85 -11.55
C VAL A 13 -0.51 0.56 -10.89
N ARG A 14 0.62 0.62 -10.18
CA ARG A 14 1.18 -0.54 -9.50
C ARG A 14 0.27 -1.05 -8.38
N LEU A 15 -0.28 -0.16 -7.55
CA LEU A 15 -1.21 -0.55 -6.50
C LEU A 15 -2.48 -1.19 -7.07
N ARG A 16 -3.02 -0.68 -8.18
CA ARG A 16 -4.18 -1.28 -8.87
C ARG A 16 -3.87 -2.65 -9.47
N TYR A 17 -2.65 -2.86 -9.97
CA TYR A 17 -2.21 -4.17 -10.43
C TYR A 17 -2.24 -5.20 -9.29
N PHE A 18 -1.66 -4.87 -8.14
CA PHE A 18 -1.71 -5.75 -6.96
C PHE A 18 -3.14 -5.98 -6.46
N GLN A 19 -4.03 -4.99 -6.60
CA GLN A 19 -5.44 -5.13 -6.26
C GLN A 19 -6.16 -6.14 -7.16
N SER A 20 -5.73 -6.33 -8.41
CA SER A 20 -6.33 -7.33 -9.30
C SER A 20 -5.87 -8.77 -9.02
N ASP A 21 -4.81 -8.97 -8.24
CA ASP A 21 -4.19 -10.28 -7.99
C ASP A 21 -3.95 -10.55 -6.48
N TYR A 22 -4.95 -10.25 -5.66
CA TYR A 22 -4.81 -10.27 -4.21
C TYR A 22 -4.72 -11.67 -3.57
N TYR A 23 -4.75 -12.75 -4.36
CA TYR A 23 -4.54 -14.13 -3.88
C TYR A 23 -3.08 -14.57 -3.91
N THR A 24 -2.18 -13.81 -4.54
CA THR A 24 -0.78 -14.21 -4.66
C THR A 24 0.01 -13.82 -3.41
N ARG A 25 0.59 -14.82 -2.74
CA ARG A 25 1.43 -14.64 -1.54
C ARG A 25 2.67 -13.80 -1.81
N GLY A 26 3.14 -13.08 -0.80
CA GLY A 26 4.30 -12.20 -0.90
C GLY A 26 4.01 -10.83 -1.51
N GLN A 27 2.88 -10.65 -2.21
CA GLN A 27 2.52 -9.36 -2.80
C GLN A 27 2.30 -8.28 -1.75
N ALA A 28 1.74 -8.62 -0.59
CA ALA A 28 1.59 -7.64 0.48
C ALA A 28 2.95 -7.16 1.00
N LEU A 29 3.97 -8.03 1.06
CA LEU A 29 5.32 -7.60 1.39
C LEU A 29 5.94 -6.69 0.31
N GLU A 30 5.70 -6.98 -0.98
CA GLU A 30 6.16 -6.15 -2.08
C GLU A 30 5.49 -4.77 -2.08
N VAL A 31 4.16 -4.74 -1.95
CA VAL A 31 3.38 -3.50 -1.83
C VAL A 31 3.84 -2.68 -0.63
N TYR A 32 4.07 -3.32 0.52
CA TYR A 32 4.59 -2.64 1.71
C TYR A 32 5.93 -1.94 1.42
N LYS A 33 6.86 -2.63 0.74
CA LYS A 33 8.18 -2.06 0.39
C LYS A 33 8.04 -0.86 -0.54
N ILE A 34 7.20 -0.97 -1.57
CA ILE A 34 6.92 0.12 -2.52
C ILE A 34 6.36 1.33 -1.77
N LEU A 35 5.30 1.14 -0.98
CA LEU A 35 4.67 2.23 -0.24
C LEU A 35 5.61 2.86 0.79
N LYS A 36 6.46 2.05 1.44
CA LYS A 36 7.43 2.56 2.41
C LYS A 36 8.54 3.38 1.74
N ALA A 37 8.95 3.02 0.53
CA ALA A 37 9.92 3.79 -0.23
C ALA A 37 9.34 5.14 -0.71
N ASN A 38 8.04 5.17 -1.01
CA ASN A 38 7.35 6.37 -1.51
C ASN A 38 6.66 7.19 -0.40
N SER A 39 6.76 6.79 0.88
CA SER A 39 5.98 7.44 1.95
C SER A 39 6.37 8.89 2.18
N ASN A 40 7.60 9.29 1.87
CA ASN A 40 8.07 10.66 2.02
C ASN A 40 7.56 11.59 0.91
N CYS A 41 7.15 11.02 -0.24
CA CYS A 41 6.56 11.77 -1.35
C CYS A 41 5.07 12.04 -1.14
N LEU A 42 4.44 11.35 -0.18
CA LEU A 42 3.03 11.51 0.16
C LEU A 42 2.86 12.59 1.22
N ILE A 43 2.20 13.69 0.85
CA ILE A 43 1.83 14.75 1.77
C ILE A 43 0.36 14.59 2.13
N PHE A 44 0.10 14.29 3.40
CA PHE A 44 -1.25 14.16 3.92
C PHE A 44 -1.73 15.49 4.50
N ASN A 45 -2.99 15.83 4.25
CA ASN A 45 -3.61 17.08 4.69
C ASN A 45 -3.73 17.21 6.22
N ASP A 46 -3.67 16.09 6.95
CA ASP A 46 -3.82 16.06 8.40
C ASP A 46 -3.18 14.79 9.02
N ASP A 47 -2.75 14.92 10.27
CA ASP A 47 -2.14 13.84 11.08
C ASP A 47 -3.01 12.59 11.19
N LEU A 48 -4.34 12.74 11.20
CA LEU A 48 -5.24 11.59 11.34
C LEU A 48 -5.24 10.75 10.05
N THR A 49 -5.21 11.39 8.89
CA THR A 49 -5.09 10.74 7.58
C THR A 49 -3.74 10.05 7.43
N GLU A 50 -2.65 10.70 7.85
CA GLU A 50 -1.31 10.09 7.87
C GLU A 50 -1.26 8.86 8.81
N LYS A 51 -1.78 8.98 10.03
CA LYS A 51 -1.85 7.84 10.98
C LYS A 51 -2.68 6.70 10.42
N LYS A 52 -3.79 6.99 9.74
CA LYS A 52 -4.59 5.97 9.04
C LYS A 52 -3.78 5.28 7.97
N PHE A 53 -3.01 6.01 7.16
CA PHE A 53 -2.14 5.42 6.15
C PHE A 53 -1.14 4.43 6.76
N TYR A 54 -0.37 4.85 7.76
CA TYR A 54 0.61 3.96 8.41
C TYR A 54 -0.06 2.78 9.12
N HIS A 55 -1.24 2.98 9.70
CA HIS A 55 -2.01 1.89 10.29
C HIS A 55 -2.40 0.83 9.23
N GLN A 56 -2.90 1.26 8.07
CA GLN A 56 -3.23 0.31 6.99
C GLN A 56 -1.98 -0.32 6.39
N LEU A 57 -0.86 0.41 6.28
CA LEU A 57 0.41 -0.13 5.80
C LEU A 57 0.91 -1.28 6.70
N GLU A 58 0.81 -1.14 8.02
CA GLU A 58 1.14 -2.22 8.96
C GLU A 58 0.16 -3.39 8.87
N ARG A 59 -1.15 -3.12 8.70
CA ARG A 59 -2.14 -4.19 8.49
C ARG A 59 -1.86 -4.98 7.20
N LEU A 60 -1.48 -4.28 6.14
CA LEU A 60 -1.10 -4.87 4.86
C LEU A 60 0.10 -5.80 5.04
N LYS A 61 1.17 -5.33 5.70
CA LYS A 61 2.32 -6.20 6.03
C LYS A 61 1.95 -7.41 6.88
N ARG A 62 1.07 -7.24 7.87
CA ARG A 62 0.58 -8.33 8.73
C ARG A 62 -0.31 -9.32 8.00
N SER A 63 -0.84 -9.01 6.82
CA SER A 63 -1.61 -9.99 6.04
C SER A 63 -0.75 -11.21 5.70
N GLU A 64 0.56 -11.03 5.46
CA GLU A 64 1.51 -12.12 5.14
C GLU A 64 1.58 -13.22 6.21
N SER A 65 1.27 -12.91 7.48
CA SER A 65 1.29 -13.91 8.54
C SER A 65 0.01 -14.76 8.63
N ALA A 66 -1.02 -14.44 7.84
CA ALA A 66 -2.21 -15.30 7.76
C ALA A 66 -1.79 -16.66 7.17
N THR A 67 -2.11 -17.77 7.83
CA THR A 67 -1.80 -19.12 7.29
C THR A 67 -2.79 -19.53 6.20
N ASP A 68 -4.05 -19.17 6.38
CA ASP A 68 -5.13 -19.41 5.44
C ASP A 68 -5.11 -18.41 4.29
N ILE A 69 -5.32 -18.88 3.06
CA ILE A 69 -5.22 -18.07 1.85
C ILE A 69 -6.40 -17.10 1.71
N ASP A 70 -7.60 -17.48 2.12
CA ASP A 70 -8.76 -16.59 2.04
C ASP A 70 -8.63 -15.46 3.07
N ARG A 71 -8.14 -15.76 4.27
CA ARG A 71 -7.81 -14.74 5.28
C ARG A 71 -6.67 -13.82 4.84
N TYR A 72 -5.67 -14.34 4.10
CA TYR A 72 -4.64 -13.51 3.50
C TYR A 72 -5.26 -12.54 2.50
N ALA A 73 -6.01 -13.08 1.54
CA ALA A 73 -6.64 -12.35 0.46
C ALA A 73 -7.58 -11.24 0.97
N ASP A 74 -8.45 -11.55 1.92
CA ASP A 74 -9.37 -10.58 2.53
C ASP A 74 -8.62 -9.42 3.23
N ARG A 75 -7.62 -9.77 4.06
CA ARG A 75 -6.82 -8.76 4.77
C ARG A 75 -6.01 -7.89 3.82
N PHE A 76 -5.41 -8.50 2.81
CA PHE A 76 -4.60 -7.80 1.82
C PHE A 76 -5.47 -6.86 0.98
N ALA A 77 -6.55 -7.37 0.38
CA ALA A 77 -7.46 -6.59 -0.46
C ALA A 77 -8.06 -5.41 0.31
N HIS A 78 -8.51 -5.64 1.54
CA HIS A 78 -9.08 -4.58 2.37
C HIS A 78 -8.04 -3.50 2.70
N ALA A 79 -6.86 -3.87 3.17
CA ALA A 79 -5.82 -2.90 3.54
C ALA A 79 -5.34 -2.12 2.31
N LEU A 80 -5.12 -2.81 1.18
CA LEU A 80 -4.70 -2.19 -0.08
C LEU A 80 -5.73 -1.19 -0.62
N MET A 81 -7.02 -1.55 -0.61
CA MET A 81 -8.07 -0.62 -1.03
C MET A 81 -8.08 0.66 -0.17
N GLN A 82 -7.97 0.52 1.15
CA GLN A 82 -7.92 1.69 2.04
C GLN A 82 -6.68 2.55 1.78
N ILE A 83 -5.53 1.93 1.52
CA ILE A 83 -4.31 2.65 1.15
C ILE A 83 -4.50 3.41 -0.16
N ILE A 84 -5.05 2.78 -1.21
CA ILE A 84 -5.30 3.44 -2.50
C ILE A 84 -6.18 4.68 -2.31
N LEU A 85 -7.24 4.59 -1.50
CA LEU A 85 -8.12 5.72 -1.21
C LEU A 85 -7.41 6.85 -0.45
N LEU A 86 -6.45 6.52 0.42
CA LEU A 86 -5.66 7.51 1.15
C LEU A 86 -4.60 8.17 0.25
N VAL A 87 -3.94 7.39 -0.60
CA VAL A 87 -2.96 7.89 -1.58
C VAL A 87 -3.63 8.82 -2.59
N ILE A 88 -4.84 8.49 -3.08
CA ILE A 88 -5.61 9.36 -4.00
C ILE A 88 -5.93 10.72 -3.37
N LYS A 89 -6.04 10.78 -2.05
CA LYS A 89 -6.36 12.01 -1.29
C LYS A 89 -5.13 12.77 -0.82
N ALA A 90 -3.95 12.18 -0.93
CA ALA A 90 -2.70 12.80 -0.57
C ALA A 90 -2.22 13.65 -1.75
N ASP A 91 -1.53 14.74 -1.44
CA ASP A 91 -0.70 15.40 -2.43
C ASP A 91 0.55 14.55 -2.65
N TYR A 92 1.09 14.58 -3.87
CA TYR A 92 2.29 13.84 -4.23
C TYR A 92 3.36 14.80 -4.70
N VAL A 93 4.55 14.70 -4.10
CA VAL A 93 5.73 15.44 -4.54
C VAL A 93 6.67 14.46 -5.22
N ASP A 94 6.77 14.59 -6.55
CA ASP A 94 7.80 13.90 -7.31
C ASP A 94 9.16 14.53 -6.94
N ASP A 95 10.08 13.71 -6.44
CA ASP A 95 11.48 14.07 -6.16
C ASP A 95 12.27 14.33 -7.45
#